data_AF-A0A820K6N9-F1
#
_entry.id   AF-A0A820K6N9-F1
#
_cell.length_a   1.000
_cell.length_b   1.000
_cell.length_c   1.000
_cell.angle_alpha   90.00
_cell.angle_beta   90.00
_cell.angle_gamma   90.00
#
_symmetry.space_group_name_H-M   'P 1'
#
loop_
_entity.id
_entity.type
_entity.pdbx_description
1 polymer ?
#
loop_
_entity_poly.entity_id
_entity_poly.type
_entity_poly.pdbx_seq_one_letter_code
_entity_poly.pdbx_strand_id
1 'polypeptide(L)'
;MRPLLNHDSSLDSFDTIKKIRSSFSESAVTPKPSQCQINSEIIDYNGHSVNAYWINYPSKNFEKKSDKLILYFHGGAYFAGNIQVYDGFECHLSKLFNATILH
;
A
#
# COMPACT_ATOMS: atom_id res chain seq x y z
N MET A 1 -36.90 16.55 29.53
CA MET A 1 -35.61 15.89 29.23
C MET A 1 -35.78 15.06 27.97
N ARG A 2 -34.96 15.27 26.93
CA ARG A 2 -34.86 14.31 25.82
C ARG A 2 -34.07 13.09 26.30
N PRO A 3 -34.42 11.85 25.93
CA PRO A 3 -33.61 10.70 26.26
C PRO A 3 -32.25 10.84 25.57
N LEU A 4 -31.18 10.56 26.30
CA LEU A 4 -29.89 10.31 25.69
C LEU A 4 -30.06 9.04 24.83
N LEU A 5 -29.97 9.20 23.51
CA LEU A 5 -29.87 8.06 22.61
C LEU A 5 -28.65 7.25 23.05
N ASN A 6 -28.86 6.04 23.54
CA ASN A 6 -27.78 5.09 23.79
C ASN A 6 -27.06 4.87 22.46
N HIS A 7 -25.80 5.31 22.39
CA HIS A 7 -24.96 5.08 21.23
C HIS A 7 -24.68 3.58 21.15
N ASP A 8 -25.33 2.91 20.19
CA ASP A 8 -25.07 1.51 19.90
C ASP A 8 -23.77 1.42 19.09
N SER A 9 -22.67 1.08 19.76
CA SER A 9 -21.34 0.96 19.15
C SER A 9 -21.25 -0.17 18.13
N SER A 10 -22.27 -1.04 18.02
CA SER A 10 -22.35 -2.03 16.94
C SER A 10 -22.63 -1.42 15.57
N LEU A 11 -23.09 -0.17 15.52
CA LEU A 11 -23.34 0.61 14.30
C LEU A 11 -22.25 1.65 14.00
N ASP A 12 -21.16 1.67 14.77
CA ASP A 12 -20.06 2.58 14.48
C ASP A 12 -19.34 2.18 13.18
N SER A 13 -19.50 3.02 12.17
CA SER A 13 -18.89 2.84 10.85
C SER A 13 -17.37 2.88 10.93
N PHE A 14 -16.78 3.62 11.88
CA PHE A 14 -15.33 3.68 12.05
C PHE A 14 -14.75 2.37 12.59
N ASP A 15 -15.43 1.74 13.55
CA ASP A 15 -15.01 0.45 14.09
C ASP A 15 -15.13 -0.66 13.04
N THR A 16 -16.19 -0.61 12.22
CA THR A 16 -16.34 -1.52 11.08
C THR A 16 -15.20 -1.35 10.07
N ILE A 17 -14.88 -0.12 9.66
CA ILE A 17 -13.77 0.16 8.74
C ILE A 17 -12.44 -0.30 9.33
N LYS A 18 -12.18 -0.04 10.61
CA LYS A 18 -10.95 -0.44 11.29
C LYS A 18 -10.78 -1.96 11.30
N LYS A 19 -11.86 -2.71 11.56
CA LYS A 19 -11.87 -4.18 11.49
C LYS A 19 -11.54 -4.66 10.08
N ILE A 20 -12.19 -4.11 9.05
CA ILE A 20 -11.92 -4.48 7.66
C ILE A 20 -10.45 -4.23 7.31
N ARG A 21 -9.91 -3.05 7.64
CA ARG A 21 -8.49 -2.72 7.42
C ARG A 21 -7.54 -3.70 8.10
N SER A 22 -7.83 -4.10 9.34
CA SER A 22 -6.99 -5.04 10.08
C SER A 22 -7.00 -6.46 9.51
N SER A 23 -8.11 -6.87 8.90
CA SER A 23 -8.24 -8.17 8.24
C SER A 23 -7.78 -8.17 6.78
N PHE A 24 -7.50 -7.00 6.21
CA PHE A 24 -7.13 -6.86 4.81
C PHE A 24 -5.64 -7.15 4.64
N SER A 25 -5.32 -8.37 4.18
CA SER A 25 -3.94 -8.80 3.90
C SER A 25 -3.92 -9.74 2.70
N GLU A 26 -3.06 -9.43 1.74
CA GLU A 26 -2.73 -10.30 0.60
C GLU A 26 -1.33 -10.91 0.75
N SER A 27 -0.64 -10.60 1.84
CA SER A 27 0.76 -10.98 2.12
C SER A 27 0.96 -12.50 2.15
N ALA A 28 -0.09 -13.26 2.50
CA ALA A 28 -0.09 -14.72 2.50
C ALA A 28 -0.31 -15.34 1.09
N VAL A 29 -0.91 -14.58 0.17
CA VAL A 29 -1.21 -15.04 -1.19
C VAL A 29 -0.01 -14.81 -2.10
N THR A 30 0.61 -13.64 -2.00
CA THR A 30 1.81 -13.28 -2.75
C THR A 30 2.92 -12.87 -1.80
N PRO A 31 3.75 -13.80 -1.30
CA PRO A 31 4.83 -13.47 -0.38
C PRO A 31 5.90 -12.65 -1.09
N LYS A 32 6.45 -11.66 -0.38
CA LYS A 32 7.54 -10.83 -0.88
C LYS A 32 8.83 -11.63 -1.09
N PRO A 33 9.43 -11.59 -2.30
CA PRO A 33 10.75 -12.16 -2.55
C PRO A 33 11.85 -11.48 -1.69
N SER A 34 12.78 -12.25 -1.16
CA SER A 34 13.87 -11.75 -0.28
C SER A 34 14.80 -10.73 -0.94
N GLN A 35 14.92 -10.77 -2.27
CA GLN A 35 15.77 -9.86 -3.06
C GLN A 35 15.06 -8.57 -3.47
N CYS A 36 13.78 -8.42 -3.14
CA CYS A 36 13.03 -7.22 -3.45
C CYS A 36 13.39 -6.09 -2.48
N GLN A 37 13.66 -4.90 -3.03
CA GLN A 37 13.93 -3.71 -2.24
C GLN A 37 12.77 -2.75 -2.30
N ILE A 38 12.45 -2.18 -1.13
CA ILE A 38 11.38 -1.21 -0.95
C ILE A 38 11.98 -0.02 -0.19
N ASN A 39 12.00 1.13 -0.85
CA ASN A 39 12.53 2.36 -0.28
C ASN A 39 11.39 3.37 -0.14
N SER A 40 11.17 3.87 1.06
CA SER A 40 10.16 4.91 1.33
C SER A 40 10.70 6.30 0.97
N GLU A 41 9.86 7.11 0.35
CA GLU A 41 10.07 8.55 0.11
C GLU A 41 8.78 9.29 0.49
N ILE A 42 8.91 10.54 0.95
CA ILE A 42 7.77 11.45 1.08
C ILE A 42 7.80 12.38 -0.13
N ILE A 43 6.71 12.41 -0.90
CA ILE A 43 6.55 13.30 -2.04
C ILE A 43 5.68 14.47 -1.62
N ASP A 44 6.25 15.67 -1.68
CA ASP A 44 5.57 16.93 -1.39
C ASP A 44 5.14 17.64 -2.68
N TYR A 45 3.86 18.02 -2.76
CA TYR A 45 3.31 18.77 -3.89
C TYR A 45 2.16 19.68 -3.44
N ASN A 46 2.24 20.99 -3.74
CA ASN A 46 1.21 21.99 -3.43
C ASN A 46 0.71 21.98 -1.97
N GLY A 47 1.60 21.77 -1.00
CA GLY A 47 1.23 21.73 0.42
C GLY A 47 0.59 20.42 0.88
N HIS A 48 0.55 19.40 0.02
CA HIS A 48 0.15 18.04 0.36
C HIS A 48 1.39 17.13 0.32
N SER A 49 1.40 16.13 1.22
CA SER A 49 2.47 15.14 1.31
C SER A 49 1.88 13.74 1.20
N VAL A 50 2.54 12.87 0.43
CA VAL A 50 2.18 11.46 0.31
C VAL A 50 3.38 10.57 0.62
N ASN A 51 3.16 9.51 1.39
CA ASN A 51 4.16 8.45 1.54
C ASN A 51 4.15 7.60 0.26
N ALA A 52 5.26 7.59 -0.46
CA ALA A 52 5.43 6.78 -1.65
C ALA A 52 6.51 5.71 -1.42
N TYR A 53 6.40 4.59 -2.12
CA TYR A 53 7.36 3.49 -1.97
C TYR A 53 7.90 3.05 -3.31
N TRP A 54 9.22 3.10 -3.44
CA TRP A 54 9.91 2.61 -4.62
C TRP A 54 10.25 1.15 -4.48
N ILE A 55 9.75 0.33 -5.39
CA ILE A 55 9.90 -1.13 -5.36
C ILE A 55 10.69 -1.59 -6.59
N ASN A 56 11.71 -2.42 -6.34
CA ASN A 56 12.58 -2.94 -7.39
C ASN A 56 12.89 -4.43 -7.19
N TYR A 57 12.77 -5.20 -8.27
CA TYR A 57 13.24 -6.58 -8.34
C TYR A 57 13.92 -6.90 -9.70
N PRO A 58 15.12 -7.54 -9.69
CA PRO A 58 15.95 -7.79 -8.51
C PRO A 58 16.45 -6.48 -7.92
N SER A 59 16.99 -6.51 -6.70
CA SER A 59 17.75 -5.39 -6.12
C SER A 59 18.80 -4.91 -7.12
N LYS A 60 18.48 -3.81 -7.81
CA LYS A 60 19.45 -3.01 -8.55
C LYS A 60 19.87 -1.91 -7.57
N ASN A 61 21.15 -1.57 -7.53
CA ASN A 61 21.59 -0.37 -6.82
C ASN A 61 20.64 0.77 -7.22
N PHE A 62 20.02 1.38 -6.23
CA PHE A 62 18.91 2.33 -6.38
C PHE A 62 19.40 3.59 -7.07
N GLU A 63 19.59 3.53 -8.38
CA GLU A 63 20.05 4.66 -9.18
C GLU A 63 18.89 5.33 -9.92
N LYS A 64 17.63 4.96 -9.63
CA LYS A 64 16.46 5.41 -10.42
C LYS A 64 16.66 5.17 -11.94
N LYS A 65 17.48 4.17 -12.31
CA LYS A 65 17.91 3.83 -13.68
C LYS A 65 17.10 2.70 -14.32
N SER A 66 15.83 2.53 -13.97
CA SER A 66 14.93 1.78 -14.86
C SER A 66 14.39 2.77 -15.88
N ASP A 67 14.53 2.42 -17.15
CA ASP A 67 13.87 3.06 -18.29
C ASP A 67 12.35 2.86 -18.26
N LYS A 68 11.83 2.07 -17.31
CA LYS A 68 10.42 1.71 -17.16
C LYS A 68 9.96 1.98 -15.73
N LEU A 69 8.94 2.82 -15.62
CA LEU A 69 8.26 3.12 -14.38
C LEU A 69 6.81 2.66 -14.47
N ILE A 70 6.35 1.94 -13.44
CA ILE A 70 4.94 1.64 -13.21
C ILE A 70 4.50 2.46 -12.01
N LEU A 71 3.49 3.30 -12.19
CA LEU A 71 2.77 3.94 -11.10
C LEU A 71 1.66 2.99 -10.64
N TYR A 72 1.72 2.53 -9.39
CA TYR A 72 0.79 1.52 -8.88
C TYR A 72 -0.15 2.15 -7.84
N PHE A 73 -1.42 2.25 -8.18
CA PHE A 73 -2.47 2.67 -7.25
C PHE A 73 -3.17 1.44 -6.72
N HIS A 74 -2.98 1.15 -5.44
CA HIS A 74 -3.47 -0.07 -4.84
C HIS A 74 -5.01 -0.14 -4.74
N GLY A 75 -5.54 -1.35 -4.69
CA GLY A 75 -6.97 -1.62 -4.46
C GLY A 75 -7.41 -1.32 -3.01
N GLY A 76 -8.54 -1.87 -2.58
CA GLY A 76 -9.05 -1.65 -1.22
C GLY A 76 -10.00 -0.46 -1.08
N ALA A 77 -10.60 -0.03 -2.20
CA ALA A 77 -11.76 0.86 -2.24
C ALA A 77 -11.56 2.18 -1.44
N TYR A 78 -10.35 2.73 -1.46
CA TYR A 78 -9.94 3.98 -0.79
C TYR A 78 -9.93 3.95 0.75
N PHE A 79 -10.31 2.85 1.41
CA PHE A 79 -10.32 2.76 2.87
C PHE A 79 -9.43 1.65 3.43
N ALA A 80 -9.00 0.70 2.59
CA ALA A 80 -8.16 -0.43 2.96
C ALA A 80 -6.96 -0.57 2.00
N GLY A 81 -5.99 -1.39 2.39
CA GLY A 81 -4.74 -1.55 1.65
C GLY A 81 -3.65 -0.59 2.11
N ASN A 82 -2.42 -1.05 1.94
CA ASN A 82 -1.17 -0.30 2.13
C ASN A 82 -0.05 -1.08 1.44
N ILE A 83 1.17 -0.54 1.46
CA ILE A 83 2.34 -1.19 0.91
C ILE A 83 2.57 -2.61 1.47
N GLN A 84 2.27 -2.88 2.75
CA GLN A 84 2.48 -4.21 3.34
C GLN A 84 1.51 -5.29 2.79
N VAL A 85 0.39 -4.86 2.23
CA VAL A 85 -0.57 -5.76 1.57
C VAL A 85 -0.08 -6.14 0.17
N TYR A 86 0.45 -5.17 -0.57
CA TYR A 86 0.74 -5.32 -2.00
C TYR A 86 2.22 -5.54 -2.31
N ASP A 87 3.13 -5.44 -1.34
CA ASP A 87 4.57 -5.50 -1.59
C ASP A 87 5.02 -6.74 -2.37
N GLY A 88 4.51 -7.92 -2.03
CA GLY A 88 4.87 -9.13 -2.74
C GLY A 88 4.37 -9.15 -4.18
N PHE A 89 3.12 -8.75 -4.42
CA PHE A 89 2.56 -8.62 -5.76
C PHE A 89 3.38 -7.63 -6.60
N GLU A 90 3.67 -6.45 -6.06
CA GLU A 90 4.44 -5.42 -6.75
C GLU A 90 5.88 -5.87 -7.01
N CYS A 91 6.52 -6.57 -6.08
CA CYS A 91 7.84 -7.18 -6.33
C CYS A 91 7.82 -8.15 -7.52
N HIS A 92 6.78 -8.99 -7.64
CA HIS A 92 6.63 -9.89 -8.79
C HIS A 92 6.33 -9.14 -10.08
N LEU A 93 5.54 -8.05 -10.00
CA LEU A 93 5.26 -7.17 -11.13
C LEU A 93 6.55 -6.49 -11.63
N SER A 94 7.37 -5.97 -10.72
CA SER A 94 8.67 -5.36 -11.02
C SER A 94 9.59 -6.36 -11.72
N LYS A 95 9.62 -7.61 -11.24
CA LYS A 95 10.36 -8.72 -11.88
C LYS A 95 9.87 -9.01 -13.28
N LEU A 96 8.56 -9.19 -13.44
CA LEU A 96 7.93 -9.63 -14.69
C LEU A 96 8.18 -8.61 -15.81
N PHE A 97 8.06 -7.33 -15.50
CA PHE A 97 8.19 -6.26 -16.48
C PHE A 97 9.59 -5.63 -16.54
N ASN A 98 10.50 -6.06 -15.66
CA ASN A 98 11.81 -5.45 -15.47
C ASN A 98 11.69 -3.92 -15.33
N ALA A 99 10.79 -3.49 -14.45
CA ALA A 99 10.40 -2.11 -14.26
C ALA A 99 10.49 -1.72 -12.78
N THR A 100 10.83 -0.46 -12.52
CA THR A 100 10.66 0.12 -11.17
C THR A 100 9.19 0.41 -10.93
N ILE A 101 8.70 0.16 -9.71
CA ILE A 101 7.35 0.54 -9.31
C ILE A 101 7.43 1.68 -8.31
N LEU A 102 6.54 2.65 -8.47
CA LEU A 102 6.21 3.64 -7.45
C LEU A 102 4.79 3.35 -6.97
N HIS A 103 4.69 2.90 -5.73
CA HIS A 103 3.44 2.76 -4.96
C HIS A 103 3.04 4.11 -4.38
#